data_AF-A0A524NT43-F1
#
_entry.id   AF-A0A524NT43-F1
#
_cell.length_a   1.000
_cell.length_b   1.000
_cell.length_c   1.000
_cell.angle_alpha   90.00
_cell.angle_beta   90.00
_cell.angle_gamma   90.00
#
_symmetry.space_group_name_H-M   'P 1'
#
loop_
_entity.id
_entity.type
_entity.pdbx_description
1 polymer ?
#
loop_
_entity_poly.entity_id
_entity_poly.type
_entity_poly.pdbx_seq_one_letter_code
_entity_poly.pdbx_strand_id
1 'polypeptide(L)'
;MQRRIQSALGRGSLWTLATISFVAVYREAFETLLFFEAIAAQAGAAGRGAMWAGAGTGLLLLLVLAAVTFRFGLRLPMRQFFVASSALLYLFAIMLAGHGIAALQEAGVVPTSSVNFVRLEWFGIYPTREGLALQGLLIVAAVIAGVRALAIARAAPEPEKVTMPVSHS
;
A
#
# COMPACT_ATOMS: atom_id res chain seq x y z
N MET A 1 17.88 20.26 -24.44
CA MET A 1 17.10 19.13 -23.87
C MET A 1 16.58 19.40 -22.45
N GLN A 2 17.31 20.08 -21.55
CA GLN A 2 16.91 20.30 -20.14
C GLN A 2 15.66 21.18 -19.92
N ARG A 3 15.28 22.05 -20.87
CA ARG A 3 14.12 22.96 -20.72
C ARG A 3 12.75 22.27 -20.71
N ARG A 4 12.61 21.05 -21.27
CA ARG A 4 11.32 20.34 -21.33
C ARG A 4 10.91 19.67 -20.01
N ILE A 5 11.87 19.41 -19.12
CA ILE A 5 11.59 18.83 -17.78
C ILE A 5 11.05 19.92 -16.85
N GLN A 6 11.56 21.16 -16.94
CA GLN A 6 11.08 22.26 -16.11
C GLN A 6 9.71 22.82 -16.55
N SER A 7 9.35 22.70 -17.82
CA SER A 7 8.04 23.18 -18.32
C SER A 7 6.87 22.22 -18.03
N ALA A 8 7.14 20.99 -17.60
CA ALA A 8 6.11 20.01 -17.23
C ALA A 8 5.76 20.03 -15.73
N LEU A 9 6.62 20.62 -14.89
CA LEU A 9 6.39 20.79 -13.46
C LEU A 9 5.86 22.20 -13.21
N GLY A 10 4.60 22.46 -13.58
CA GLY A 10 3.90 23.66 -13.11
C GLY A 10 4.03 23.76 -11.59
N ARG A 11 4.11 24.97 -11.02
CA ARG A 11 4.35 25.22 -9.58
C ARG A 11 3.48 24.38 -8.62
N GLY A 12 2.28 23.96 -9.02
CA GLY A 12 1.41 23.04 -8.26
C GLY A 12 1.88 21.58 -8.21
N SER A 13 2.66 21.12 -9.19
CA SER A 13 3.22 19.76 -9.24
C SER A 13 4.34 19.55 -8.21
N LEU A 14 5.17 20.56 -7.94
CA LEU A 14 6.25 20.44 -6.94
C LEU A 14 5.68 20.35 -5.52
N TRP A 15 4.68 21.16 -5.19
CA TRP A 15 3.97 21.06 -3.91
C TRP A 15 3.31 19.70 -3.73
N THR A 16 2.62 19.19 -4.76
CA THR A 16 2.00 17.86 -4.72
C THR A 16 3.04 16.76 -4.49
N LEU A 17 4.16 16.79 -5.23
CA LEU A 17 5.24 15.81 -5.07
C LEU A 17 5.89 15.90 -3.68
N ALA A 18 6.09 17.11 -3.17
CA ALA A 18 6.63 17.32 -1.83
C ALA A 18 5.68 16.78 -0.76
N THR A 19 4.39 17.07 -0.84
CA THR A 19 3.38 16.57 0.11
C THR A 19 3.27 15.05 0.07
N ILE A 20 3.18 14.43 -1.12
CA ILE A 20 3.08 12.96 -1.23
C ILE A 20 4.33 12.30 -0.68
N SER A 21 5.52 12.83 -1.00
CA SER A 21 6.79 12.31 -0.49
C SER A 21 6.88 12.44 1.03
N PHE A 22 6.50 13.60 1.58
CA PHE A 22 6.51 13.85 3.01
C PHE A 22 5.56 12.92 3.77
N VAL A 23 4.30 12.83 3.33
CA VAL A 23 3.28 11.96 3.96
C VAL A 23 3.71 10.49 3.90
N ALA A 24 4.26 10.05 2.76
CA ALA A 24 4.76 8.69 2.62
C ALA A 24 5.89 8.40 3.61
N VAL A 25 6.94 9.22 3.64
CA VAL A 25 8.08 9.03 4.55
C VAL A 25 7.65 9.10 6.02
N TYR A 26 6.81 10.08 6.37
CA TYR A 26 6.30 10.22 7.73
C TYR A 26 5.49 8.99 8.17
N ARG A 27 4.60 8.48 7.31
CA ARG A 27 3.79 7.29 7.60
C ARG A 27 4.65 6.06 7.88
N GLU A 28 5.64 5.79 7.01
CA GLU A 28 6.55 4.64 7.20
C GLU A 28 7.38 4.77 8.48
N ALA A 29 7.87 5.98 8.77
CA ALA A 29 8.62 6.25 10.00
C ALA A 29 7.75 6.03 11.23
N PHE A 30 6.49 6.50 11.21
CA PHE A 30 5.54 6.34 12.30
C PHE A 30 5.19 4.87 12.54
N GLU A 31 4.89 4.12 11.48
CA GLU A 31 4.60 2.69 11.55
C GLU A 31 5.80 1.91 12.10
N THR A 32 7.02 2.23 11.64
CA THR A 32 8.26 1.61 12.12
C THR A 32 8.51 1.90 13.60
N LEU A 33 8.31 3.15 14.04
CA LEU A 33 8.47 3.54 15.44
C LEU A 33 7.45 2.83 16.34
N LEU A 34 6.17 2.85 15.97
CA LEU A 34 5.13 2.15 16.73
C LEU A 34 5.37 0.64 16.80
N PHE A 35 5.85 0.03 15.70
CA PHE A 35 6.20 -1.38 15.66
C PHE A 35 7.36 -1.71 16.62
N PHE A 36 8.41 -0.88 16.63
CA PHE A 36 9.52 -1.06 17.56
C PHE A 36 9.09 -0.84 19.01
N GLU A 37 8.25 0.15 19.29
CA GLU A 37 7.67 0.33 20.64
C GLU A 37 6.84 -0.88 21.07
N ALA A 38 6.01 -1.44 20.19
CA ALA A 38 5.24 -2.64 20.47
C ALA A 38 6.14 -3.85 20.77
N ILE A 39 7.19 -4.07 19.95
CA ILE A 39 8.16 -5.14 20.20
C ILE A 39 8.92 -4.90 21.50
N ALA A 40 9.37 -3.66 21.76
CA ALA A 40 10.10 -3.33 22.98
C ALA A 40 9.27 -3.60 24.23
N ALA A 41 7.98 -3.23 24.19
CA ALA A 41 7.03 -3.49 25.26
C ALA A 41 6.80 -5.00 25.49
N GLN A 42 6.73 -5.79 24.41
CA GLN A 42 6.46 -7.23 24.49
C GLN A 42 7.71 -8.07 24.82
N ALA A 43 8.88 -7.68 24.33
CA ALA A 43 10.13 -8.45 24.45
C ALA A 43 10.81 -8.34 25.82
N GLY A 44 10.53 -7.28 26.58
CA GLY A 44 11.12 -7.03 27.89
C GLY A 44 12.66 -6.86 27.86
N ALA A 45 13.30 -6.97 29.03
CA ALA A 45 14.76 -6.77 29.15
C ALA A 45 15.58 -7.86 28.43
N ALA A 46 15.13 -9.10 28.48
CA ALA A 46 15.83 -10.25 27.90
C ALA A 46 15.79 -10.26 26.36
N GLY A 47 14.71 -9.77 25.74
CA GLY A 47 14.54 -9.76 24.28
C GLY A 47 15.13 -8.54 23.58
N ARG A 48 15.62 -7.53 24.32
CA ARG A 48 16.13 -6.27 23.75
C ARG A 48 17.34 -6.47 22.85
N GLY A 49 18.21 -7.44 23.16
CA GLY A 49 19.34 -7.79 22.30
C GLY A 49 18.90 -8.33 20.94
N ALA A 50 17.91 -9.23 20.93
CA ALA A 50 17.35 -9.79 19.70
C ALA A 50 16.60 -8.73 18.86
N MET A 51 15.90 -7.80 19.51
CA MET A 51 15.25 -6.66 18.84
C MET A 51 16.26 -5.81 18.06
N TRP A 52 17.37 -5.40 18.68
CA TRP A 52 18.40 -4.62 18.00
C TRP A 52 19.14 -5.41 16.93
N ALA A 53 19.38 -6.70 17.16
CA ALA A 53 19.94 -7.58 16.13
C ALA A 53 19.04 -7.64 14.90
N GLY A 54 17.73 -7.84 15.10
CA GLY A 54 16.72 -7.82 14.03
C GLY A 54 16.66 -6.48 13.30
N ALA A 55 16.70 -5.35 14.04
CA ALA A 55 16.76 -4.01 13.45
C ALA A 55 18.00 -3.82 12.57
N GLY A 56 19.18 -4.25 13.05
CA GLY A 56 20.42 -4.20 12.30
C GLY A 56 20.39 -5.07 11.05
N THR A 57 19.86 -6.30 11.15
CA THR A 57 19.67 -7.18 9.99
C THR A 57 18.71 -6.57 8.96
N GLY A 58 17.57 -6.03 9.40
CA GLY A 58 16.60 -5.36 8.53
C GLY A 58 17.21 -4.16 7.81
N LEU A 59 17.94 -3.30 8.53
CA LEU A 59 18.64 -2.16 7.94
C LEU A 59 19.65 -2.61 6.88
N LEU A 60 20.45 -3.65 7.16
CA LEU A 60 21.42 -4.19 6.21
C LEU A 60 20.73 -4.72 4.96
N LEU A 61 19.64 -5.47 5.10
CA LEU A 61 18.85 -5.97 3.96
C LEU A 61 18.27 -4.82 3.12
N LEU A 62 17.76 -3.77 3.76
CA LEU A 62 17.23 -2.58 3.06
C LEU A 62 18.34 -1.85 2.28
N LEU A 63 19.52 -1.68 2.86
CA LEU A 63 20.67 -1.07 2.17
C LEU A 63 21.11 -1.90 0.96
N VAL A 64 21.16 -3.23 1.10
CA VAL A 64 21.46 -4.15 -0.01
C VAL A 64 20.40 -4.01 -1.11
N LEU A 65 19.12 -4.04 -0.75
CA LEU A 65 18.01 -3.94 -1.71
C LEU A 65 18.00 -2.58 -2.43
N ALA A 66 18.26 -1.50 -1.70
CA ALA A 66 18.42 -0.16 -2.27
C ALA A 66 19.59 -0.13 -3.26
N ALA A 67 20.77 -0.64 -2.86
CA ALA A 67 21.94 -0.70 -3.72
C ALA A 67 21.69 -1.52 -4.99
N VAL A 68 21.03 -2.67 -4.88
CA VAL A 68 20.62 -3.50 -6.04
C VAL A 68 19.69 -2.69 -6.96
N THR A 69 18.66 -2.04 -6.40
CA THR A 69 17.70 -1.26 -7.19
C THR A 69 18.38 -0.12 -7.95
N PHE A 70 19.27 0.63 -7.28
CA PHE A 70 20.05 1.70 -7.91
C PHE A 70 21.06 1.18 -8.94
N ARG A 71 21.75 0.06 -8.64
CA ARG A 71 22.86 -0.46 -9.46
C ARG A 71 22.40 -1.19 -10.72
N PHE A 72 21.30 -1.93 -10.63
CA PHE A 72 20.73 -2.68 -11.75
C PHE A 72 19.69 -1.87 -12.53
N GLY A 73 19.38 -0.64 -12.07
CA GLY A 73 18.41 0.24 -12.69
C GLY A 73 17.12 -0.52 -13.02
N LEU A 74 16.70 -1.41 -12.10
CA LEU A 74 15.62 -2.37 -12.33
C LEU A 74 14.40 -1.61 -12.83
N ARG A 75 14.15 -1.69 -14.14
CA ARG A 75 12.99 -1.07 -14.78
C ARG A 75 11.80 -1.96 -14.48
N LEU A 76 11.33 -1.89 -13.24
CA LEU A 76 10.08 -2.50 -12.84
C LEU A 76 9.00 -1.97 -13.78
N PRO A 77 8.19 -2.84 -14.40
CA PRO A 77 7.05 -2.41 -15.20
C PRO A 77 6.11 -1.62 -14.29
N MET A 78 6.21 -0.29 -14.31
CA MET A 78 5.60 0.62 -13.34
C MET A 78 4.10 0.34 -13.16
N ARG A 79 3.41 0.01 -14.25
CA ARG A 79 1.99 -0.36 -14.20
C ARG A 79 1.73 -1.59 -13.34
N GLN A 80 2.51 -2.65 -13.52
CA GLN A 80 2.32 -3.90 -12.75
C GLN A 80 2.73 -3.72 -11.30
N PHE A 81 3.81 -2.98 -11.04
CA PHE A 81 4.24 -2.65 -9.68
C PHE A 81 3.15 -1.88 -8.92
N PHE A 82 2.59 -0.83 -9.52
CA PHE A 82 1.51 -0.05 -8.90
C PHE A 82 0.23 -0.86 -8.69
N VAL A 83 -0.14 -1.73 -9.63
CA VAL A 83 -1.32 -2.59 -9.47
C VAL A 83 -1.12 -3.57 -8.31
N ALA A 84 0.05 -4.23 -8.26
CA ALA A 84 0.37 -5.16 -7.19
C ALA A 84 0.43 -4.46 -5.82
N SER A 85 1.12 -3.32 -5.74
CA SER A 85 1.24 -2.57 -4.49
C SER A 85 -0.10 -2.00 -4.03
N SER A 86 -0.91 -1.45 -4.93
CA SER A 86 -2.24 -0.92 -4.57
C SER A 86 -3.19 -2.03 -4.12
N ALA A 87 -3.15 -3.20 -4.77
CA ALA A 87 -3.94 -4.35 -4.35
C ALA A 87 -3.54 -4.83 -2.96
N LEU A 88 -2.23 -4.90 -2.68
CA LEU A 88 -1.71 -5.26 -1.37
C LEU A 88 -2.12 -4.24 -0.30
N LEU A 89 -1.97 -2.94 -0.58
CA LEU A 89 -2.38 -1.87 0.34
C LEU A 89 -3.89 -1.91 0.63
N TYR A 90 -4.71 -2.20 -0.39
CA TYR A 90 -6.16 -2.34 -0.20
C TYR A 90 -6.51 -3.56 0.66
N LEU A 91 -5.81 -4.68 0.45
CA LEU A 91 -5.94 -5.86 1.30
C LEU A 91 -5.59 -5.55 2.75
N PHE A 92 -4.48 -4.84 3.00
CA PHE A 92 -4.14 -4.38 4.35
C PHE A 92 -5.20 -3.46 4.94
N ALA A 93 -5.80 -2.55 4.14
CA ALA A 93 -6.88 -1.70 4.63
C ALA A 93 -8.10 -2.51 5.10
N ILE A 94 -8.47 -3.58 4.40
CA ILE A 94 -9.56 -4.49 4.83
C ILE A 94 -9.19 -5.21 6.14
N MET A 95 -7.96 -5.71 6.26
CA MET A 95 -7.49 -6.40 7.47
C MET A 95 -7.47 -5.46 8.67
N LEU A 96 -6.92 -4.26 8.50
CA LEU A 96 -6.85 -3.23 9.54
C LEU A 96 -8.24 -2.74 9.94
N ALA A 97 -9.19 -2.64 9.01
CA ALA A 97 -10.57 -2.30 9.35
C ALA A 97 -11.21 -3.33 10.28
N GLY A 98 -10.95 -4.63 10.04
CA GLY A 98 -11.41 -5.71 10.91
C GLY A 98 -10.80 -5.66 12.30
N HIS A 99 -9.47 -5.53 12.39
CA HIS A 99 -8.77 -5.36 13.68
C HIS A 99 -9.19 -4.09 14.41
N GLY A 100 -9.41 -2.99 13.69
CA GLY A 100 -9.85 -1.73 14.26
C GLY A 100 -11.23 -1.84 14.90
N ILE A 101 -12.20 -2.47 14.22
CA ILE A 101 -13.52 -2.72 14.81
C ILE A 101 -13.42 -3.66 16.01
N ALA A 102 -12.63 -4.72 15.94
CA ALA A 102 -12.43 -5.63 17.07
C ALA A 102 -11.85 -4.92 18.30
N ALA A 103 -10.82 -4.08 18.10
CA ALA A 103 -10.22 -3.29 19.17
C ALA A 103 -11.22 -2.28 19.78
N LEU A 104 -12.07 -1.65 18.94
CA LEU A 104 -13.13 -0.76 19.43
C LEU A 104 -14.24 -1.51 20.18
N GLN A 105 -14.53 -2.75 19.80
CA GLN A 105 -15.47 -3.63 20.49
C GLN A 105 -14.91 -4.08 21.84
N GLU A 106 -13.62 -4.41 21.92
CA GLU A 106 -12.91 -4.71 23.17
C GLU A 106 -12.86 -3.50 24.10
N ALA A 107 -12.73 -2.29 23.55
CA ALA A 107 -12.80 -1.03 24.30
C ALA A 107 -14.24 -0.60 24.67
N GLY A 108 -15.27 -1.35 24.25
CA GLY A 108 -16.68 -1.04 24.53
C GLY A 108 -17.26 0.16 23.77
N VAL A 109 -16.55 0.67 22.75
CA VAL A 109 -16.98 1.83 21.95
C VAL A 109 -17.98 1.43 20.87
N VAL A 110 -17.83 0.23 20.30
CA VAL A 110 -18.68 -0.30 19.22
C VAL A 110 -19.48 -1.49 19.75
N PRO A 111 -20.78 -1.62 19.41
CA PRO A 111 -21.58 -2.78 19.81
C PRO A 111 -21.02 -4.07 19.22
N THR A 112 -21.19 -5.15 19.97
CA THR A 112 -20.70 -6.48 19.60
C THR A 112 -21.87 -7.42 19.33
N SER A 113 -22.20 -7.59 18.04
CA SER A 113 -23.24 -8.52 17.62
C SER A 113 -22.61 -9.79 17.05
N SER A 114 -22.48 -10.84 17.86
CA SER A 114 -21.88 -12.09 17.40
C SER A 114 -22.76 -12.83 16.39
N VAL A 115 -22.12 -13.45 15.42
CA VAL A 115 -22.76 -14.33 14.41
C VAL A 115 -22.03 -15.65 14.31
N ASN A 116 -22.72 -16.68 13.83
CA ASN A 116 -22.07 -17.95 13.52
C ASN A 116 -21.28 -17.81 12.21
N PHE A 117 -19.99 -17.46 12.32
CA PHE A 117 -19.10 -17.29 11.19
C PHE A 117 -17.67 -17.72 11.54
N VAL A 118 -16.81 -17.87 10.52
CA VAL A 118 -15.40 -18.26 10.71
C VAL A 118 -14.61 -17.10 11.30
N ARG A 119 -13.74 -17.41 12.26
CA ARG A 119 -12.75 -16.47 12.81
C ARG A 119 -11.40 -16.72 12.13
N LEU A 120 -10.84 -15.68 11.51
CA LEU A 120 -9.50 -15.70 10.92
C LEU A 120 -8.76 -14.45 11.40
N GLU A 121 -8.06 -14.58 12.53
CA GLU A 121 -7.38 -13.46 13.19
C GLU A 121 -6.32 -12.81 12.32
N TRP A 122 -5.62 -13.60 11.51
CA TRP A 122 -4.58 -13.08 10.61
C TRP A 122 -5.13 -12.09 9.58
N PHE A 123 -6.40 -12.24 9.17
CA PHE A 123 -7.05 -11.37 8.21
C PHE A 123 -7.95 -10.32 8.89
N GLY A 124 -7.92 -10.22 10.22
CA GLY A 124 -8.83 -9.38 10.98
C GLY A 124 -10.31 -9.77 10.86
N ILE A 125 -10.60 -11.03 10.49
CA ILE A 125 -11.98 -11.52 10.34
C ILE A 125 -12.45 -12.05 11.69
N TYR A 126 -13.31 -11.27 12.34
CA TYR A 126 -13.95 -11.63 13.60
C TYR A 126 -15.44 -11.92 13.35
N PRO A 127 -16.05 -12.87 14.10
CA PRO A 127 -17.46 -13.27 13.91
C PRO A 127 -18.43 -12.24 14.50
N THR A 128 -18.29 -10.96 14.10
CA THR A 128 -19.13 -9.83 14.51
C THR A 128 -19.78 -9.17 13.29
N ARG A 129 -21.05 -8.79 13.40
CA ARG A 129 -21.82 -8.23 12.26
C ARG A 129 -21.20 -6.94 11.77
N GLU A 130 -20.78 -6.09 12.70
CA GLU A 130 -20.24 -4.76 12.44
C GLU A 130 -18.92 -4.85 11.65
N GLY A 131 -18.01 -5.74 12.08
CA GLY A 131 -16.74 -5.97 11.41
C GLY A 131 -16.91 -6.59 10.03
N LEU A 132 -17.74 -7.65 9.92
CA LEU A 132 -18.00 -8.32 8.64
C LEU A 132 -18.73 -7.41 7.65
N ALA A 133 -19.65 -6.56 8.11
CA ALA A 133 -20.33 -5.60 7.24
C ALA A 133 -19.35 -4.56 6.68
N LEU A 134 -18.45 -4.02 7.51
CA LEU A 134 -17.45 -3.06 7.07
C LEU A 134 -16.46 -3.70 6.07
N GLN A 135 -15.91 -4.87 6.38
CA GLN A 135 -15.02 -5.58 5.47
C GLN A 135 -15.72 -5.97 4.17
N GLY A 136 -16.98 -6.43 4.25
CA GLY A 136 -17.80 -6.74 3.08
C GLY A 136 -18.03 -5.53 2.19
N LEU A 137 -18.33 -4.37 2.77
CA LEU A 137 -18.48 -3.11 2.03
C LEU A 137 -17.20 -2.74 1.28
N LEU A 138 -16.03 -2.84 1.95
CA LEU A 138 -14.73 -2.59 1.33
C LEU A 138 -14.45 -3.58 0.19
N ILE A 139 -14.74 -4.87 0.36
CA ILE A 139 -14.57 -5.87 -0.70
C ILE A 139 -15.45 -5.53 -1.90
N VAL A 140 -16.73 -5.19 -1.69
CA VAL A 140 -17.63 -4.78 -2.77
C VAL A 140 -17.11 -3.54 -3.50
N ALA A 141 -16.62 -2.54 -2.75
CA ALA A 141 -16.02 -1.34 -3.33
C ALA A 141 -14.78 -1.68 -4.19
N ALA A 142 -13.91 -2.58 -3.72
CA ALA A 142 -12.77 -3.08 -4.49
C ALA A 142 -13.19 -3.78 -5.79
N VAL A 143 -14.19 -4.66 -5.73
CA VAL A 143 -14.69 -5.37 -6.92
C VAL A 143 -15.25 -4.36 -7.94
N ILE A 144 -16.07 -3.41 -7.50
CA ILE A 144 -16.62 -2.37 -8.38
C ILE A 144 -15.48 -1.56 -9.01
N ALA A 145 -14.50 -1.11 -8.22
CA ALA A 145 -13.36 -0.35 -8.71
C ALA A 145 -12.53 -1.16 -9.73
N GLY A 146 -12.27 -2.44 -9.46
CA GLY A 146 -11.56 -3.35 -10.35
C GLY A 146 -12.28 -3.58 -11.68
N VAL A 147 -13.60 -3.80 -11.64
CA VAL A 147 -14.43 -3.95 -12.85
C VAL A 147 -14.43 -2.65 -13.67
N ARG A 148 -14.57 -1.49 -13.03
CA ARG A 148 -14.52 -0.18 -13.70
C ARG A 148 -13.16 0.06 -14.35
N ALA A 149 -12.07 -0.25 -13.64
CA ALA A 149 -10.72 -0.11 -14.18
C ALA A 149 -10.51 -1.00 -15.41
N LEU A 150 -11.00 -2.25 -15.38
CA LEU A 150 -10.91 -3.16 -16.52
C LEU A 150 -11.77 -2.69 -17.71
N ALA A 151 -12.97 -2.16 -17.45
CA ALA A 151 -13.84 -1.62 -18.49
C ALA A 151 -13.20 -0.42 -19.20
N ILE A 152 -12.60 0.51 -18.45
CA ILE A 152 -11.87 1.66 -19.02
C ILE A 152 -10.67 1.18 -19.86
N ALA A 153 -9.91 0.20 -19.35
CA ALA A 153 -8.77 -0.34 -20.08
C ALA A 153 -9.14 -1.00 -21.41
N ARG A 154 -10.33 -1.60 -21.50
CA ARG A 154 -10.86 -2.22 -22.74
C ARG A 154 -11.44 -1.21 -23.73
N ALA A 155 -11.91 -0.05 -23.26
CA ALA A 155 -12.51 0.99 -24.10
C ALA A 155 -11.48 1.94 -24.74
N ALA A 156 -10.19 1.78 -24.43
CA ALA A 156 -9.14 2.61 -25.01
C ALA A 156 -8.96 2.28 -26.51
N PRO A 157 -9.06 3.28 -27.42
CA PRO A 157 -8.91 3.05 -28.86
C PRO A 157 -7.51 2.55 -29.20
N GLU A 158 -7.42 1.67 -30.21
CA GLU A 158 -6.12 1.20 -30.71
C GLU A 158 -5.26 2.40 -31.17
N PRO A 159 -3.94 2.39 -30.89
CA PRO A 159 -3.07 3.44 -31.36
C PRO A 159 -3.11 3.47 -32.90
N GLU A 160 -3.56 4.60 -33.44
CA GLU A 160 -3.62 4.88 -34.88
C GLU A 160 -2.27 4.54 -35.50
N LYS A 161 -2.25 3.55 -36.41
CA LYS A 161 -1.04 3.18 -37.14
C LYS A 161 -0.65 4.39 -37.99
N VAL A 162 0.38 5.11 -37.55
CA VAL A 162 0.95 6.23 -38.31
C VAL A 162 1.52 5.67 -39.62
N THR A 163 0.70 5.67 -40.67
CA THR A 163 1.15 5.39 -42.03
C THR A 163 2.00 6.58 -42.47
N MET A 164 3.32 6.43 -42.35
CA MET A 164 4.25 7.39 -42.94
C MET A 164 4.03 7.40 -44.46
N PRO A 165 3.79 8.57 -45.09
CA PRO A 165 3.74 8.63 -46.54
C PRO A 165 5.12 8.22 -47.07
N VAL A 166 5.15 7.12 -47.83
CA VAL A 166 6.34 6.70 -48.55
C VAL A 166 6.58 7.76 -49.62
N SER A 167 7.53 8.65 -49.35
CA SER A 167 8.04 9.63 -50.31
C SER A 167 8.73 8.88 -51.45
N HIS A 168 7.96 8.53 -52.47
CA HIS A 168 8.49 8.20 -53.79
C HIS A 168 8.66 9.48 -54.59
N SER A 169 9.91 9.97 -54.67
CA SER A 169 10.43 10.75 -55.79
C SER A 169 11.89 11.11 -55.51
#